data_AF-A0AAW4XSQ4-F1
#
_entry.id   AF-A0AAW4XSQ4-F1
#
_cell.length_a   1.000
_cell.length_b   1.000
_cell.length_c   1.000
_cell.angle_alpha   90.00
_cell.angle_beta   90.00
_cell.angle_gamma   90.00
#
_symmetry.space_group_name_H-M   'P 1'
#
loop_
_entity.id
_entity.type
_entity.pdbx_description
1 polymer ?
#
loop_
_entity_poly.entity_id
_entity_poly.type
_entity_poly.pdbx_seq_one_letter_code
_entity_poly.pdbx_strand_id
1 'polypeptide(L)'
;MTALNVESTTLRLVVGCGVAQPAFALAIAPAMAPSHTLASPAWLPLHLVWPQLHQPRQPTTPASAPEPKPMPVELRERMQQLRDSFAAAASQQRYTSAPQAEWFALPLAMRETVLATAGLGSETTRADLAASDWRGFAPPDQAAISYAVRTIKAHMQRCTALAQRSSGCAW
;
A
#
# COMPACT_ATOMS: atom_id res chain seq x y z
N MET A 1 -19.87 -0.82 53.55
CA MET A 1 -19.38 0.44 54.13
C MET A 1 -18.07 0.79 53.45
N THR A 2 -18.02 1.97 52.80
CA THR A 2 -16.87 2.88 52.57
C THR A 2 -15.57 2.36 51.96
N ALA A 3 -14.78 3.08 51.15
CA ALA A 3 -14.89 4.28 50.31
C ALA A 3 -13.51 4.45 49.61
N LEU A 4 -13.52 4.91 48.36
CA LEU A 4 -12.64 5.89 47.68
C LEU A 4 -11.19 6.20 48.18
N ASN A 5 -10.23 6.21 47.23
CA ASN A 5 -9.28 7.31 46.88
C ASN A 5 -8.24 6.77 45.87
N VAL A 6 -8.02 7.27 44.64
CA VAL A 6 -7.72 8.62 44.08
C VAL A 6 -6.41 9.22 44.61
N GLU A 7 -5.49 9.51 43.67
CA GLU A 7 -4.39 10.52 43.61
C GLU A 7 -3.16 9.88 42.88
N SER A 8 -2.83 10.17 41.61
CA SER A 8 -2.42 11.42 40.95
C SER A 8 -1.12 12.01 41.49
N THR A 9 0.04 11.56 40.97
CA THR A 9 1.35 12.19 41.26
C THR A 9 2.04 12.66 39.98
N THR A 10 1.92 13.95 39.77
CA THR A 10 2.61 14.81 38.80
C THR A 10 4.08 14.99 39.21
N LEU A 11 5.04 14.74 38.31
CA LEU A 11 6.43 15.18 38.48
C LEU A 11 6.71 16.38 37.56
N ARG A 12 6.73 17.56 38.16
CA ARG A 12 7.44 18.75 37.66
C ARG A 12 8.87 18.69 38.17
N LEU A 13 9.85 18.91 37.29
CA LEU A 13 11.23 19.18 37.69
C LEU A 13 11.62 20.59 37.25
N VAL A 14 12.09 21.33 38.24
CA VAL A 14 12.40 22.76 38.23
C VAL A 14 13.85 22.99 37.83
N VAL A 15 14.04 24.15 37.19
CA VAL A 15 15.23 24.84 36.71
C VAL A 15 16.35 24.99 37.75
N GLY A 16 17.62 24.98 37.29
CA GLY A 16 18.79 25.44 38.05
C GLY A 16 19.92 25.97 37.15
N CYS A 17 20.25 27.25 37.34
CA CYS A 17 21.25 28.14 36.75
C CYS A 17 22.66 27.59 36.43
N GLY A 18 23.33 28.25 35.46
CA GLY A 18 24.80 28.27 35.35
C GLY A 18 25.31 29.08 34.14
N VAL A 19 25.79 30.29 34.39
CA VAL A 19 26.23 31.34 33.44
C VAL A 19 27.63 31.09 32.87
N ALA A 20 27.86 31.41 31.58
CA ALA A 20 29.06 32.10 31.07
C ALA A 20 28.97 32.40 29.56
N GLN A 21 28.86 33.69 29.20
CA GLN A 21 29.18 34.22 27.86
C GLN A 21 30.70 34.25 27.65
N PRO A 22 31.16 34.32 26.38
CA PRO A 22 31.89 35.53 26.03
C PRO A 22 31.43 36.19 24.72
N ALA A 23 31.76 37.48 24.69
CA ALA A 23 31.38 38.50 23.74
C ALA A 23 31.81 38.24 22.29
N PHE A 24 30.93 38.61 21.35
CA PHE A 24 31.33 39.11 20.04
C PHE A 24 30.38 40.24 19.66
N ALA A 25 30.79 41.47 20.00
CA ALA A 25 30.22 42.66 19.43
C ALA A 25 30.94 42.94 18.11
N LEU A 26 30.25 42.84 16.98
CA LEU A 26 30.73 43.41 15.73
C LEU A 26 29.60 44.19 15.05
N ALA A 27 29.75 45.51 15.13
CA ALA A 27 29.34 46.56 14.20
C ALA A 27 28.11 46.30 13.31
N ILE A 28 27.02 46.97 13.63
CA ILE A 28 25.92 47.28 12.71
C ILE A 28 26.44 48.34 11.73
N ALA A 29 26.61 47.98 10.47
CA ALA A 29 26.71 48.92 9.35
C ALA A 29 25.46 48.78 8.47
N PRO A 30 24.76 49.87 8.13
CA PRO A 30 23.56 49.82 7.29
C PRO A 30 24.00 49.82 5.82
N ALA A 31 23.98 48.65 5.17
CA ALA A 31 24.15 48.56 3.73
C ALA A 31 22.78 48.62 3.05
N MET A 32 22.50 49.80 2.50
CA MET A 32 21.42 50.07 1.55
C MET A 32 21.49 49.14 0.32
N ALA A 33 20.29 48.68 -0.06
CA ALA A 33 19.83 48.33 -1.40
C ALA A 33 20.22 46.95 -1.99
N PRO A 34 19.50 46.46 -3.02
CA PRO A 34 18.19 46.91 -3.53
C PRO A 34 17.09 45.86 -3.33
N SER A 35 15.86 46.34 -3.20
CA SER A 35 14.65 45.54 -3.39
C SER A 35 14.64 44.95 -4.80
N HIS A 36 15.18 43.75 -4.96
CA HIS A 36 14.79 42.89 -6.08
C HIS A 36 13.39 42.36 -5.78
N THR A 37 12.44 43.26 -5.99
CA THR A 37 11.06 42.93 -6.31
C THR A 37 11.13 42.05 -7.55
N LEU A 38 11.30 40.74 -7.38
CA LEU A 38 10.76 39.80 -8.36
C LEU A 38 9.26 39.90 -8.20
N ALA A 39 8.73 40.94 -8.84
CA ALA A 39 7.32 41.08 -9.13
C ALA A 39 6.89 39.75 -9.74
N SER A 40 6.23 38.91 -8.93
CA SER A 40 5.45 37.81 -9.45
C SER A 40 4.43 38.43 -10.38
N PRO A 41 4.49 38.22 -11.71
CA PRO A 41 3.49 38.78 -12.58
C PRO A 41 2.28 37.84 -12.48
N ALA A 42 1.49 38.01 -11.42
CA ALA A 42 0.26 37.25 -11.14
C ALA A 42 -0.86 37.50 -12.17
N TRP A 43 -0.53 38.05 -13.34
CA TRP A 43 -1.47 38.43 -14.39
C TRP A 43 -0.90 38.26 -15.81
N LEU A 44 0.22 37.53 -15.99
CA LEU A 44 0.62 37.18 -17.36
C LEU A 44 -0.51 36.36 -18.00
N PRO A 45 -1.07 36.81 -19.13
CA PRO A 45 -2.18 36.12 -19.77
C PRO A 45 -1.70 34.74 -20.24
N LEU A 46 -2.52 33.71 -20.04
CA LEU A 46 -2.17 32.29 -20.25
C LEU A 46 -1.49 31.99 -21.60
N HIS A 47 -1.81 32.76 -22.65
CA HIS A 47 -1.23 32.62 -23.98
C HIS A 47 0.28 32.97 -24.06
N LEU A 48 0.83 33.75 -23.11
CA LEU A 48 2.26 34.05 -23.05
C LEU A 48 3.08 32.96 -22.33
N VAL A 49 2.45 32.20 -21.42
CA VAL A 49 3.06 31.06 -20.70
C VAL A 49 2.92 29.75 -21.49
N TRP A 50 1.90 29.66 -22.35
CA TRP A 50 1.56 28.48 -23.14
C TRP A 50 2.70 27.88 -23.97
N PRO A 51 3.57 28.66 -24.65
CA PRO A 51 4.65 28.10 -25.46
C PRO A 51 5.70 27.35 -24.63
N GLN A 52 5.85 27.67 -23.33
CA GLN A 52 6.75 26.96 -22.43
C GLN A 52 6.14 25.65 -21.89
N LEU A 53 4.83 25.60 -21.70
CA LEU A 53 4.12 24.38 -21.30
C LEU A 53 4.01 23.36 -22.43
N HIS A 54 4.10 23.82 -23.68
CA HIS A 54 3.98 23.01 -24.89
C HIS A 54 5.31 22.55 -25.47
N GLN A 55 6.43 22.74 -24.76
CA GLN A 55 7.61 21.97 -25.10
C GLN A 55 7.22 20.50 -24.97
N PRO A 56 7.19 19.71 -26.07
CA PRO A 56 7.13 18.28 -25.92
C PRO A 56 8.34 17.96 -25.06
N ARG A 57 8.11 17.44 -23.85
CA ARG A 57 9.21 16.87 -23.08
C ARG A 57 9.89 15.95 -24.07
N GLN A 58 11.13 16.27 -24.46
CA GLN A 58 11.90 15.33 -25.22
C GLN A 58 11.80 14.03 -24.44
N PRO A 59 11.45 12.90 -25.08
CA PRO A 59 11.52 11.63 -24.40
C PRO A 59 12.94 11.60 -23.85
N THR A 60 13.07 11.75 -22.54
CA THR A 60 14.30 11.41 -21.85
C THR A 60 14.44 9.97 -22.22
N THR A 61 15.27 9.68 -23.23
CA THR A 61 15.74 8.34 -23.53
C THR A 61 16.16 7.83 -22.17
N PRO A 62 15.44 6.89 -21.55
CA PRO A 62 15.84 6.43 -20.24
C PRO A 62 17.23 5.86 -20.50
N ALA A 63 18.25 6.54 -19.98
CA ALA A 63 19.57 5.97 -19.84
C ALA A 63 19.30 4.59 -19.25
N SER A 64 19.58 3.55 -20.06
CA SER A 64 19.17 2.16 -19.87
C SER A 64 18.66 1.92 -18.46
N ALA A 65 17.33 1.92 -18.28
CA ALA A 65 16.74 1.80 -16.97
C ALA A 65 17.44 0.63 -16.27
N PRO A 66 18.06 0.84 -15.09
CA PRO A 66 18.74 -0.25 -14.41
C PRO A 66 17.72 -1.36 -14.25
N GLU A 67 18.04 -2.57 -14.70
CA GLU A 67 17.17 -3.73 -14.56
C GLU A 67 16.61 -3.72 -13.13
N PRO A 68 15.28 -3.78 -12.95
CA PRO A 68 14.68 -3.68 -11.64
C PRO A 68 15.25 -4.81 -10.80
N LYS A 69 16.19 -4.47 -9.92
CA LYS A 69 16.83 -5.44 -9.04
C LYS A 69 15.71 -6.12 -8.26
N PRO A 70 15.56 -7.46 -8.36
CA PRO A 70 14.49 -8.14 -7.67
C PRO A 70 14.61 -7.83 -6.18
N MET A 71 13.53 -7.32 -5.61
CA MET A 71 13.49 -6.90 -4.22
C MET A 71 13.91 -8.09 -3.32
N PRO A 72 14.84 -7.88 -2.37
CA PRO A 72 15.24 -8.92 -1.42
C PRO A 72 14.03 -9.59 -0.79
N VAL A 73 14.09 -10.93 -0.64
CA VAL A 73 12.96 -11.73 -0.13
C VAL A 73 12.52 -11.22 1.24
N GLU A 74 13.48 -10.96 2.12
CA GLU A 74 13.27 -10.40 3.47
C GLU A 74 12.52 -9.06 3.44
N LEU A 75 12.85 -8.20 2.47
CA LEU A 75 12.18 -6.90 2.30
C LEU A 75 10.74 -7.08 1.82
N ARG A 76 10.49 -8.04 0.92
CA ARG A 76 9.13 -8.38 0.46
C ARG A 76 8.27 -8.92 1.60
N GLU A 77 8.83 -9.82 2.40
CA GLU A 77 8.17 -10.36 3.59
C GLU A 77 7.88 -9.24 4.60
N ARG A 78 8.83 -8.33 4.83
CA ARG A 78 8.64 -7.19 5.71
C ARG A 78 7.54 -6.23 5.22
N MET A 79 7.51 -5.94 3.93
CA MET A 79 6.44 -5.12 3.34
C MET A 79 5.08 -5.80 3.43
N GLN A 80 5.03 -7.13 3.24
CA GLN A 80 3.80 -7.91 3.41
C GLN A 80 3.31 -7.87 4.86
N GLN A 81 4.19 -8.11 5.84
CA GLN A 81 3.87 -8.00 7.26
C GLN A 81 3.34 -6.62 7.65
N LEU A 82 3.95 -5.55 7.11
CA LEU A 82 3.50 -4.19 7.36
C LEU A 82 2.10 -3.97 6.78
N ARG A 83 1.85 -4.38 5.53
CA ARG A 83 0.51 -4.33 4.93
C ARG A 83 -0.52 -5.07 5.78
N ASP A 84 -0.19 -6.26 6.25
CA ASP A 84 -1.06 -7.07 7.09
C ASP A 84 -1.33 -6.39 8.44
N SER A 85 -0.33 -5.74 9.04
CA SER A 85 -0.48 -5.00 10.29
C SER A 85 -1.37 -3.77 10.14
N PHE A 86 -1.25 -3.03 9.03
CA PHE A 86 -2.13 -1.90 8.73
C PHE A 86 -3.56 -2.35 8.45
N ALA A 87 -3.73 -3.46 7.72
CA ALA A 87 -5.04 -4.06 7.49
C ALA A 87 -5.68 -4.53 8.82
N ALA A 88 -4.91 -5.13 9.73
CA ALA A 88 -5.39 -5.55 11.05
C ALA A 88 -5.79 -4.36 11.94
N ALA A 89 -4.97 -3.29 11.94
CA ALA A 89 -5.22 -2.08 12.74
C ALA A 89 -6.43 -1.29 12.24
N ALA A 90 -6.55 -1.10 10.92
CA ALA A 90 -7.68 -0.39 10.31
C ALA A 90 -9.01 -1.11 10.51
N SER A 91 -8.96 -2.43 10.75
CA SER A 91 -10.13 -3.29 10.75
C SER A 91 -10.58 -3.76 12.14
N GLN A 92 -10.02 -3.18 13.21
CA GLN A 92 -10.33 -3.52 14.60
C GLN A 92 -10.30 -5.03 14.89
N GLN A 93 -9.29 -5.74 14.36
CA GLN A 93 -9.14 -7.20 14.47
C GLN A 93 -10.29 -8.06 13.89
N ARG A 94 -11.26 -7.47 13.18
CA ARG A 94 -12.34 -8.26 12.55
C ARG A 94 -11.90 -8.96 11.27
N TYR A 95 -10.83 -8.47 10.63
CA TYR A 95 -10.29 -9.08 9.42
C TYR A 95 -9.00 -9.80 9.74
N THR A 96 -9.19 -11.05 10.16
CA THR A 96 -8.22 -12.14 10.18
C THR A 96 -7.44 -12.13 8.87
N SER A 97 -6.12 -11.84 8.90
CA SER A 97 -5.09 -11.97 7.82
C SER A 97 -5.54 -11.76 6.35
N ALA A 98 -4.84 -10.88 5.59
CA ALA A 98 -5.19 -10.55 4.19
C ALA A 98 -5.58 -11.75 3.28
N PRO A 99 -4.90 -12.91 3.31
CA PRO A 99 -5.31 -14.08 2.51
C PRO A 99 -6.71 -14.62 2.84
N GLN A 100 -7.12 -14.56 4.10
CA GLN A 100 -8.43 -15.03 4.53
C GLN A 100 -9.54 -14.08 4.11
N ALA A 101 -9.30 -12.76 4.18
CA ALA A 101 -10.23 -11.77 3.65
C ALA A 101 -10.46 -11.97 2.13
N GLU A 102 -9.38 -12.17 1.36
CA GLU A 102 -9.46 -12.43 -0.08
C GLU A 102 -10.12 -13.79 -0.39
N TRP A 103 -9.86 -14.82 0.41
CA TRP A 103 -10.51 -16.12 0.28
C TRP A 103 -12.03 -16.01 0.39
N PHE A 104 -12.53 -15.31 1.43
CA PHE A 104 -13.96 -15.13 1.63
C PHE A 104 -14.61 -14.09 0.71
N ALA A 105 -13.82 -13.22 0.07
CA ALA A 105 -14.33 -12.33 -0.98
C ALA A 105 -14.73 -13.10 -2.25
N LEU A 106 -14.19 -14.30 -2.47
CA LEU A 106 -14.57 -15.17 -3.58
C LEU A 106 -15.92 -15.86 -3.31
N PRO A 107 -16.83 -15.90 -4.31
CA PRO A 107 -18.05 -16.70 -4.23
C PRO A 107 -17.74 -18.16 -3.92
N LEU A 108 -18.62 -18.85 -3.18
CA LEU A 108 -18.40 -20.24 -2.75
C LEU A 108 -18.07 -21.17 -3.92
N ALA A 109 -18.83 -21.08 -5.02
CA ALA A 109 -18.57 -21.85 -6.24
C ALA A 109 -17.16 -21.59 -6.80
N MET A 110 -16.66 -20.35 -6.72
CA MET A 110 -15.31 -20.05 -7.19
C MET A 110 -14.25 -20.67 -6.28
N ARG A 111 -14.44 -20.64 -4.96
CA ARG A 111 -13.57 -21.32 -4.00
C ARG A 111 -13.50 -22.82 -4.26
N GLU A 112 -14.64 -23.45 -4.53
CA GLU A 112 -14.71 -24.87 -4.91
C GLU A 112 -13.94 -25.15 -6.21
N THR A 113 -14.10 -24.33 -7.25
CA THR A 113 -13.34 -24.53 -8.50
C THR A 113 -11.83 -24.39 -8.31
N VAL A 114 -11.40 -23.48 -7.43
CA VAL A 114 -9.99 -23.32 -7.07
C VAL A 114 -9.46 -24.56 -6.34
N LEU A 115 -10.22 -25.09 -5.37
CA LEU A 115 -9.86 -26.33 -4.66
C LEU A 115 -9.81 -27.53 -5.59
N ALA A 116 -10.76 -27.63 -6.53
CA ALA A 116 -10.79 -28.69 -7.54
C ALA A 116 -9.55 -28.62 -8.44
N THR A 117 -9.17 -27.41 -8.87
CA THR A 117 -7.98 -27.17 -9.69
C THR A 117 -6.69 -27.45 -8.91
N ALA A 118 -6.68 -27.21 -7.59
CA ALA A 118 -5.56 -27.53 -6.71
C ALA A 118 -5.46 -29.03 -6.39
N GLY A 119 -6.43 -29.85 -6.81
CA GLY A 119 -6.49 -31.28 -6.48
C GLY A 119 -6.84 -31.55 -5.00
N LEU A 120 -7.48 -30.59 -4.33
CA LEU A 120 -7.84 -30.68 -2.92
C LEU A 120 -9.32 -31.07 -2.75
N GLY A 121 -9.55 -32.05 -1.88
CA GLY A 121 -10.88 -32.54 -1.53
C GLY A 121 -11.53 -33.41 -2.62
N SER A 122 -12.29 -34.41 -2.15
CA SER A 122 -13.25 -35.14 -2.98
C SER A 122 -14.44 -34.24 -3.36
N GLU A 123 -15.22 -34.61 -4.39
CA GLU A 123 -16.39 -33.84 -4.83
C GLU A 123 -17.36 -33.54 -3.67
N THR A 124 -17.56 -34.50 -2.78
CA THR A 124 -18.47 -34.39 -1.63
C THR A 124 -17.92 -33.54 -0.48
N THR A 125 -16.58 -33.45 -0.32
CA THR A 125 -15.96 -32.70 0.79
C THR A 125 -15.52 -31.30 0.40
N ARG A 126 -15.59 -30.95 -0.89
CA ARG A 126 -15.03 -29.71 -1.41
C ARG A 126 -15.83 -28.48 -0.98
N ALA A 127 -17.15 -28.60 -0.84
CA ALA A 127 -18.00 -27.52 -0.34
C ALA A 127 -17.65 -27.13 1.11
N ASP A 128 -17.44 -28.13 1.97
CA ASP A 128 -17.06 -27.92 3.37
C ASP A 128 -15.66 -27.30 3.47
N LEU A 129 -14.72 -27.77 2.64
CA LEU A 129 -13.39 -27.17 2.53
C LEU A 129 -13.44 -25.74 1.99
N ALA A 130 -14.32 -25.45 1.03
CA ALA A 130 -14.47 -24.11 0.48
C ALA A 130 -15.02 -23.12 1.51
N ALA A 131 -15.89 -23.59 2.42
CA ALA A 131 -16.41 -22.80 3.53
C ALA A 131 -15.39 -22.60 4.66
N SER A 132 -14.32 -23.40 4.70
CA SER A 132 -13.33 -23.40 5.78
C SER A 132 -12.41 -22.17 5.75
N ASP A 133 -11.89 -21.84 6.93
CA ASP A 133 -10.93 -20.77 7.12
C ASP A 133 -9.60 -21.05 6.42
N TRP A 134 -9.00 -20.01 5.82
CA TRP A 134 -7.71 -20.11 5.15
C TRP A 134 -6.60 -20.70 6.03
N ARG A 135 -6.63 -20.42 7.35
CA ARG A 135 -5.65 -20.92 8.32
C ARG A 135 -5.80 -22.42 8.61
N GLY A 136 -6.94 -23.02 8.26
CA GLY A 136 -7.18 -24.45 8.41
C GLY A 136 -6.44 -25.30 7.37
N PHE A 137 -6.00 -24.71 6.26
CA PHE A 137 -5.22 -25.43 5.24
C PHE A 137 -3.77 -25.59 5.69
N ALA A 138 -3.19 -26.77 5.46
CA ALA A 138 -1.78 -26.98 5.71
C ALA A 138 -0.93 -26.12 4.75
N PRO A 139 0.31 -25.73 5.12
CA PRO A 139 1.19 -24.96 4.22
C PRO A 139 1.36 -25.52 2.79
N PRO A 140 1.53 -26.85 2.57
CA PRO A 140 1.59 -27.38 1.21
C PRO A 140 0.27 -27.18 0.44
N ASP A 141 -0.88 -27.31 1.10
CA ASP A 141 -2.19 -27.10 0.48
C ASP A 141 -2.39 -25.63 0.10
N GLN A 142 -1.97 -24.70 0.96
CA GLN A 142 -1.99 -23.27 0.67
C GLN A 142 -1.14 -22.93 -0.57
N ALA A 143 0.01 -23.60 -0.73
CA ALA A 143 0.86 -23.43 -1.92
C ALA A 143 0.18 -23.98 -3.19
N ALA A 144 -0.47 -25.15 -3.11
CA ALA A 144 -1.24 -25.72 -4.21
C ALA A 144 -2.41 -24.81 -4.63
N ILE A 145 -3.15 -24.28 -3.66
CA ILE A 145 -4.22 -23.30 -3.90
C ILE A 145 -3.66 -22.04 -4.57
N SER A 146 -2.54 -21.51 -4.07
CA SER A 146 -1.88 -20.34 -4.65
C SER A 146 -1.42 -20.56 -6.09
N TYR A 147 -0.97 -21.78 -6.42
CA TYR A 147 -0.61 -22.18 -7.77
C TYR A 147 -1.85 -22.28 -8.68
N ALA A 148 -2.93 -22.88 -8.19
CA ALA A 148 -4.21 -22.96 -8.91
C ALA A 148 -4.77 -21.58 -9.24
N VAL A 149 -4.78 -20.65 -8.27
CA VAL A 149 -5.22 -19.26 -8.48
C VAL A 149 -4.39 -18.56 -9.56
N ARG A 150 -3.06 -18.74 -9.56
CA ARG A 150 -2.19 -18.17 -10.60
C ARG A 150 -2.49 -18.74 -11.97
N THR A 151 -2.74 -20.05 -12.04
CA THR A 151 -3.09 -20.75 -13.29
C THR A 151 -4.41 -20.24 -13.85
N ILE A 152 -5.44 -20.15 -13.01
CA ILE A 152 -6.74 -19.59 -13.37
C ILE A 152 -6.57 -18.15 -13.89
N LYS A 153 -5.85 -17.30 -13.16
CA LYS A 153 -5.57 -15.92 -13.55
C LYS A 153 -4.88 -15.83 -14.92
N ALA A 154 -3.92 -16.71 -15.21
CA ALA A 154 -3.23 -16.73 -16.49
C ALA A 154 -4.18 -17.01 -17.66
N HIS A 155 -5.24 -17.79 -17.44
CA HIS A 155 -6.23 -18.13 -18.46
C HIS A 155 -7.44 -17.18 -18.53
N MET A 156 -7.66 -16.32 -17.53
CA MET A 156 -8.82 -15.42 -17.50
C MET A 156 -8.95 -14.52 -18.73
N GLN A 157 -7.84 -14.04 -19.31
CA GLN A 157 -7.88 -13.24 -20.54
C GLN A 157 -8.49 -14.02 -21.73
N ARG A 158 -8.21 -15.33 -21.81
CA ARG A 158 -8.79 -16.19 -22.84
C ARG A 158 -10.28 -16.46 -22.56
N CYS A 159 -10.66 -16.63 -21.29
CA CYS A 159 -12.06 -16.76 -20.90
C CYS A 159 -12.86 -15.50 -21.27
N THR A 160 -12.31 -14.30 -21.02
CA THR A 160 -12.93 -13.04 -21.43
C THR A 160 -13.06 -12.93 -22.95
N ALA A 161 -12.00 -13.26 -23.69
CA ALA A 161 -12.03 -13.26 -25.15
C ALA A 161 -13.05 -14.28 -25.70
N LEU A 162 -13.18 -15.45 -25.07
CA LEU A 162 -14.18 -16.45 -25.42
C LEU A 162 -15.60 -15.94 -25.16
N ALA A 163 -15.84 -15.36 -23.97
CA ALA A 163 -17.14 -14.81 -23.60
C ALA A 163 -17.60 -13.72 -24.57
N GLN A 164 -16.69 -12.81 -24.98
CA GLN A 164 -16.98 -11.77 -25.97
C GLN A 164 -17.37 -12.35 -27.34
N ARG A 165 -16.73 -13.45 -27.75
CA ARG A 165 -17.01 -14.11 -29.04
C ARG A 165 -18.30 -14.93 -29.00
N SER A 166 -18.60 -15.59 -27.88
CA SER A 166 -19.83 -16.37 -27.73
C SER A 166 -21.05 -15.47 -27.53
N SER A 167 -20.93 -14.33 -26.86
CA SER A 167 -22.03 -13.36 -26.70
C SER A 167 -22.44 -12.67 -27.99
N GLY A 168 -21.57 -12.64 -29.00
CA GLY A 168 -21.87 -12.11 -30.34
C GLY A 168 -22.66 -13.08 -31.23
N CYS A 169 -22.79 -14.35 -30.83
CA CYS A 169 -23.60 -15.36 -31.50
C CYS A 169 -24.93 -15.55 -30.76
N ALA A 170 -25.74 -14.49 -30.68
CA ALA A 170 -27.15 -14.64 -30.34
C ALA A 170 -27.88 -15.16 -31.58
N TRP A 171 -28.33 -16.41 -31.53
CA TRP A 171 -29.29 -16.98 -32.49
C TRP A 171 -30.70 -16.57 -32.08
#